data_AF-A0AA38JPA6-F1
#
_entry.id   AF-A0AA38JPA6-F1
#
_cell.length_a   1.000
_cell.length_b   1.000
_cell.length_c   1.000
_cell.angle_alpha   90.00
_cell.angle_beta   90.00
_cell.angle_gamma   90.00
#
_symmetry.space_group_name_H-M   'P 1'
#
loop_
_entity.id
_entity.type
_entity.pdbx_description
1 polymer ?
#
loop_
_entity_poly.entity_id
_entity_poly.type
_entity_poly.pdbx_seq_one_letter_code
_entity_poly.pdbx_strand_id
1 'polypeptide(L)'
;KLLVGEGRLWKLLVAHSVHLIWSLRCERVIRNESRAFSKNEIKNRWTKMMNSRLDLDRSMTHPRFEKKVLSKMLVLQMWKGVLLKEQNLPNDWADENVNGVLVGICNRRRCQF
;
A
#
# COMPACT_ATOMS: atom_id res chain seq x y z
N LYS A 1 -19.16 11.96 9.82
CA LYS A 1 -19.01 12.19 8.36
C LYS A 1 -17.69 11.56 7.94
N LEU A 2 -17.72 10.38 7.30
CA LEU A 2 -16.50 9.77 6.75
C LEU A 2 -15.94 10.73 5.69
N LEU A 3 -14.70 11.17 5.88
CA LEU A 3 -14.04 12.05 4.92
C LEU A 3 -13.89 11.27 3.61
N VAL A 4 -14.09 11.93 2.46
CA VAL A 4 -14.10 11.28 1.13
C VAL A 4 -12.83 10.46 0.87
N GLY A 5 -11.71 10.81 1.50
CA GLY A 5 -10.46 10.04 1.49
C GLY A 5 -10.50 8.70 2.26
N GLU A 6 -11.11 8.66 3.44
CA GLU A 6 -11.17 7.45 4.31
C GLU A 6 -12.01 6.34 3.66
N GLY A 7 -13.14 6.71 3.05
CA GLY A 7 -13.99 5.77 2.33
C GLY A 7 -13.32 5.17 1.10
N ARG A 8 -12.39 5.91 0.46
CA ARG A 8 -11.61 5.41 -0.68
C ARG A 8 -10.52 4.46 -0.22
N LEU A 9 -9.77 4.81 0.83
CA LEU A 9 -8.77 3.92 1.41
C LEU A 9 -9.38 2.57 1.82
N TRP A 10 -10.52 2.59 2.51
CA TRP A 10 -11.20 1.37 2.96
C TRP A 10 -11.57 0.45 1.78
N LYS A 11 -12.17 1.00 0.72
CA LYS A 11 -12.51 0.22 -0.49
C LYS A 11 -11.26 -0.40 -1.13
N LEU A 12 -10.17 0.37 -1.17
CA LEU A 12 -8.88 -0.08 -1.70
C LEU A 12 -8.33 -1.25 -0.88
N LEU A 13 -8.33 -1.14 0.45
CA LEU A 13 -7.89 -2.18 1.37
C LEU A 13 -8.71 -3.46 1.22
N VAL A 14 -10.04 -3.35 1.15
CA VAL A 14 -10.92 -4.50 0.98
C VAL A 14 -10.68 -5.18 -0.36
N ALA A 15 -10.63 -4.42 -1.46
CA ALA A 15 -10.38 -4.97 -2.79
C ALA A 15 -9.02 -5.68 -2.88
N HIS A 16 -7.97 -5.06 -2.34
CA HIS A 16 -6.64 -5.65 -2.29
C HIS A 16 -6.59 -6.91 -1.42
N SER A 17 -7.31 -6.93 -0.29
CA SER A 17 -7.41 -8.11 0.58
C SER A 17 -8.08 -9.28 -0.14
N VAL A 18 -9.22 -9.03 -0.79
CA VAL A 18 -9.93 -10.05 -1.57
C VAL A 18 -9.05 -10.57 -2.71
N HIS A 19 -8.36 -9.67 -3.43
CA HIS A 19 -7.46 -10.05 -4.51
C HIS A 19 -6.30 -10.92 -4.02
N LEU A 20 -5.68 -10.56 -2.89
CA LEU A 20 -4.61 -11.36 -2.30
C LEU A 20 -5.12 -12.74 -1.86
N ILE A 21 -6.28 -12.82 -1.21
CA ILE A 21 -6.90 -14.09 -0.80
C ILE A 21 -7.16 -14.97 -2.03
N TRP A 22 -7.74 -14.38 -3.07
CA TRP A 22 -8.01 -15.08 -4.33
C TRP A 22 -6.71 -15.59 -4.98
N SER A 23 -5.70 -14.73 -5.11
CA SER A 23 -4.40 -15.09 -5.69
C SER A 23 -3.71 -16.22 -4.90
N LEU A 24 -3.71 -16.15 -3.57
CA LEU A 24 -3.19 -17.21 -2.71
C LEU A 24 -3.96 -18.52 -2.90
N ARG A 25 -5.29 -18.49 -3.00
CA ARG A 25 -6.09 -19.69 -3.28
C ARG A 25 -5.74 -20.32 -4.62
N CYS A 26 -5.64 -19.52 -5.68
CA CYS A 26 -5.26 -20.01 -7.00
C CYS A 26 -3.85 -20.61 -6.99
N GLU A 27 -2.88 -19.97 -6.35
CA GLU A 27 -1.51 -20.47 -6.27
C GLU A 27 -1.40 -21.78 -5.46
N ARG A 28 -2.17 -21.87 -4.37
CA ARG A 28 -2.26 -23.11 -3.58
C ARG A 28 -2.79 -24.28 -4.41
N VAL A 29 -3.83 -24.05 -5.21
CA VAL A 29 -4.50 -25.10 -6.00
C VAL A 29 -3.68 -25.47 -7.24
N ILE A 30 -3.10 -24.50 -7.94
CA ILE A 30 -2.48 -24.72 -9.26
C ILE A 30 -0.99 -25.06 -9.16
N ARG A 31 -0.25 -24.41 -8.24
CA ARG A 31 1.22 -24.46 -8.22
C ARG A 31 1.82 -25.20 -7.03
N ASN A 32 1.15 -25.18 -5.88
CA ASN A 32 1.77 -25.58 -4.62
C ASN A 32 1.17 -26.85 -4.00
N GLU A 33 0.51 -27.71 -4.80
CA GLU A 33 -0.02 -29.01 -4.38
C GLU A 33 -0.86 -28.94 -3.08
N SER A 34 -1.62 -27.86 -2.89
CA SER A 34 -2.41 -27.62 -1.67
C SER A 34 -1.61 -27.37 -0.37
N ARG A 35 -0.30 -27.14 -0.42
CA ARG A 35 0.51 -26.76 0.75
C ARG A 35 0.05 -25.43 1.34
N ALA A 36 0.13 -25.33 2.66
CA ALA A 36 -0.23 -24.11 3.39
C ALA A 36 0.89 -23.06 3.29
N PHE A 37 0.52 -21.80 3.07
CA PHE A 37 1.47 -20.68 3.12
C PHE A 37 1.83 -20.35 4.58
N SER A 38 3.08 -19.93 4.78
CA SER A 38 3.51 -19.41 6.09
C SER A 38 2.89 -18.04 6.35
N LYS A 39 2.58 -17.75 7.63
CA LYS A 39 2.07 -16.44 8.06
C LYS A 39 3.02 -15.30 7.66
N ASN A 40 4.34 -15.54 7.68
CA ASN A 40 5.33 -14.55 7.27
C ASN A 40 5.29 -14.27 5.77
N GLU A 41 5.08 -15.31 4.96
CA GLU A 41 5.02 -15.18 3.51
C GLU A 41 3.81 -14.37 3.07
N ILE A 42 2.62 -14.70 3.62
CA ILE A 42 1.38 -13.95 3.40
C ILE A 42 1.59 -12.49 3.76
N LYS A 43 2.26 -12.22 4.88
CA LYS A 43 2.49 -10.86 5.33
C LYS A 43 3.46 -10.08 4.44
N ASN A 44 4.55 -10.71 4.01
CA ASN A 44 5.49 -10.08 3.10
C ASN A 44 4.82 -9.75 1.75
N ARG A 45 3.97 -10.65 1.24
CA ARG A 45 3.19 -10.43 0.02
C ARG A 45 2.19 -9.28 0.19
N TRP A 46 1.46 -9.24 1.30
CA TRP A 46 0.57 -8.12 1.63
C TRP A 46 1.33 -6.79 1.69
N THR A 47 2.46 -6.76 2.39
CA THR A 47 3.30 -5.55 2.52
C THR A 47 3.81 -5.10 1.16
N LYS A 48 4.29 -6.02 0.33
CA LYS A 48 4.73 -5.73 -1.04
C LYS A 48 3.61 -5.14 -1.89
N MET A 49 2.41 -5.73 -1.86
CA MET A 49 1.25 -5.25 -2.62
C MET A 49 0.83 -3.84 -2.18
N MET A 50 0.83 -3.57 -0.87
CA MET A 50 0.50 -2.24 -0.35
C MET A 50 1.56 -1.21 -0.73
N ASN A 51 2.85 -1.56 -0.66
CA ASN A 51 3.93 -0.67 -1.10
C ASN A 51 3.84 -0.37 -2.60
N SER A 52 3.62 -1.38 -3.45
CA SER A 52 3.43 -1.15 -4.89
C SER A 52 2.22 -0.26 -5.20
N ARG A 53 1.17 -0.32 -4.37
CA ARG A 53 0.02 0.57 -4.52
C ARG A 53 0.36 2.01 -4.14
N LEU A 54 1.07 2.20 -3.03
CA LEU A 54 1.58 3.50 -2.60
C LEU A 54 2.46 4.12 -3.69
N ASP A 55 3.38 3.35 -4.26
CA ASP A 55 4.26 3.80 -5.35
C ASP A 55 3.46 4.22 -6.58
N LEU A 56 2.44 3.43 -6.95
CA LEU A 56 1.55 3.77 -8.05
C LEU A 56 0.73 5.03 -7.77
N ASP A 57 0.18 5.19 -6.56
CA ASP A 57 -0.55 6.40 -6.17
C ASP A 57 0.38 7.63 -6.22
N ARG A 58 1.65 7.48 -5.82
CA ARG A 58 2.69 8.51 -5.94
C ARG A 58 2.99 8.86 -7.39
N SER A 59 3.27 7.88 -8.25
CA SER A 59 3.51 8.12 -9.68
C SER A 59 2.32 8.81 -10.34
N MET A 60 1.09 8.47 -9.95
CA MET A 60 -0.12 9.13 -10.47
C MET A 60 -0.26 10.60 -10.07
N THR A 61 0.50 11.09 -9.09
CA THR A 61 0.55 12.53 -8.80
C THR A 61 1.44 13.33 -9.76
N HIS A 62 2.23 12.65 -10.60
CA HIS A 62 3.17 13.30 -11.49
C HIS A 62 2.46 14.03 -12.66
N PRO A 63 2.87 15.26 -13.03
CA PRO A 63 2.22 16.06 -14.08
C PRO A 63 2.16 15.38 -15.45
N ARG A 64 3.05 14.42 -15.71
CA ARG A 64 3.08 13.58 -16.93
C ARG A 64 1.76 12.84 -17.21
N PHE A 65 0.93 12.64 -16.19
CA PHE A 65 -0.38 12.02 -16.37
C PHE A 65 -1.49 13.02 -16.75
N GLU A 66 -1.15 14.29 -16.97
CA GLU A 66 -2.01 15.39 -17.44
C GLU A 66 -3.44 15.36 -16.86
N LYS A 67 -4.39 14.77 -17.59
CA LYS A 67 -5.82 14.72 -17.24
C LYS A 67 -6.19 13.67 -16.18
N LYS A 68 -5.29 12.74 -15.86
CA LYS A 68 -5.50 11.67 -14.86
C LYS A 68 -4.65 11.86 -13.61
N VAL A 69 -4.07 13.04 -13.43
CA VAL A 69 -3.24 13.35 -12.25
C VAL A 69 -4.11 13.25 -10.99
N LEU A 70 -3.69 12.38 -10.06
CA LEU A 70 -4.26 12.37 -8.73
C LEU A 70 -3.75 13.59 -7.97
N SER A 71 -4.67 14.29 -7.29
CA SER A 71 -4.30 15.39 -6.41
C SER A 71 -3.36 14.88 -5.32
N LYS A 72 -2.19 15.52 -5.16
CA LYS A 72 -1.22 15.23 -4.09
C LYS A 72 -1.89 15.25 -2.71
N MET A 73 -2.75 16.25 -2.44
CA MET A 73 -3.51 16.34 -1.20
C MET A 73 -4.39 15.11 -0.96
N LEU A 74 -4.95 14.52 -2.02
CA LEU A 74 -5.81 13.33 -1.90
C LEU A 74 -5.00 12.10 -1.52
N VAL A 75 -3.80 11.93 -2.09
CA VAL A 75 -2.88 10.84 -1.73
C VAL A 75 -2.39 11.01 -0.28
N LEU A 76 -1.97 12.22 0.10
CA LEU A 76 -1.57 12.54 1.47
C LEU A 76 -2.69 12.24 2.47
N GLN A 77 -3.92 12.67 2.20
CA GLN A 77 -5.07 12.37 3.07
C GLN A 77 -5.43 10.89 3.13
N MET A 78 -5.29 10.16 2.02
CA MET A 78 -5.63 8.74 1.95
C MET A 78 -4.66 7.88 2.77
N TRP A 79 -3.37 8.24 2.79
CA TRP A 79 -2.32 7.45 3.45
C TRP A 79 -1.93 7.97 4.84
N LYS A 80 -2.50 9.11 5.25
CA LYS A 80 -2.32 9.70 6.58
C LYS A 80 -2.71 8.70 7.67
N GLY A 81 -1.85 8.50 8.67
CA GLY A 81 -2.07 7.58 9.79
C GLY A 81 -1.86 6.10 9.48
N VAL A 82 -1.54 5.74 8.23
CA VAL A 82 -1.30 4.34 7.80
C VAL A 82 0.20 4.05 7.69
N LEU A 83 1.00 5.07 7.39
CA LEU A 83 2.44 4.95 7.16
C LEU A 83 3.23 4.78 8.46
N LEU A 84 4.27 3.95 8.42
CA LEU A 84 5.17 3.80 9.54
C LEU A 84 6.11 5.00 9.63
N LYS A 85 6.36 5.50 10.84
CA LYS A 85 7.24 6.67 11.07
C LYS A 85 6.79 7.90 10.26
N GLU A 86 5.48 8.14 10.18
CA GLU A 86 4.90 9.31 9.48
C GLU A 86 5.50 10.65 9.94
N GLN A 87 5.85 10.77 11.22
CA GLN A 87 6.56 11.93 11.75
C GLN A 87 7.96 12.19 11.15
N ASN A 88 8.58 11.20 10.50
CA ASN A 88 9.87 11.35 9.83
C ASN A 88 9.71 11.64 8.33
N LEU A 89 8.48 11.66 7.82
CA LEU A 89 8.21 11.92 6.41
C LEU A 89 8.05 13.44 6.19
N PRO A 90 8.60 13.99 5.10
CA PRO A 90 8.34 15.36 4.69
C PRO A 90 6.83 15.60 4.53
N ASN A 91 6.36 16.83 4.78
CA ASN A 91 4.94 17.17 4.61
C ASN A 91 4.41 16.85 3.19
N ASP A 92 5.28 16.93 2.17
CA ASP A 92 5.00 16.59 0.77
C ASP A 92 5.70 15.30 0.32
N TRP A 93 5.72 14.26 1.17
CA TRP A 93 6.38 12.97 0.85
C TRP A 93 5.84 12.28 -0.42
N ALA A 94 4.64 12.65 -0.88
CA ALA A 94 4.06 12.13 -2.11
C ALA A 94 4.73 12.70 -3.39
N ASP A 95 5.68 13.64 -3.27
CA ASP A 95 6.45 14.13 -4.41
C ASP A 95 7.51 13.12 -4.87
N GLU A 96 7.62 12.85 -6.17
CA GLU A 96 8.58 11.91 -6.76
C GLU A 96 10.05 12.29 -6.48
N ASN A 97 10.34 13.57 -6.25
CA ASN A 97 11.69 14.05 -5.91
C ASN A 97 12.18 13.64 -4.50
N VAL A 98 11.29 13.15 -3.62
CA VAL A 98 11.68 12.61 -2.32
C VAL A 98 12.23 11.20 -2.50
N ASN A 99 13.50 11.07 -2.85
CA ASN A 99 14.15 9.78 -3.05
C ASN A 99 14.36 9.07 -1.68
N GLY A 100 13.31 8.44 -1.17
CA GLY A 100 13.30 7.75 0.12
C GLY A 100 12.44 6.50 0.06
N VAL A 101 12.98 5.37 0.51
CA VAL A 101 12.20 4.14 0.72
C VAL A 101 11.22 4.42 1.85
N LEU A 102 9.95 4.62 1.52
CA LEU A 102 8.89 4.69 2.52
C LEU A 102 8.86 3.36 3.27
N VAL A 103 9.27 3.41 4.54
CA VAL A 103 9.33 2.22 5.39
C VAL A 103 7.89 1.78 5.63
N GLY A 104 7.52 0.66 5.00
CA GLY A 104 6.13 0.22 4.87
C GLY A 104 5.40 -0.07 6.19
N ILE A 105 4.14 -0.45 6.06
CA ILE A 105 3.23 -0.86 7.14
C ILE A 105 3.90 -1.92 8.04
N CYS A 106 4.23 -1.61 9.31
CA CYS A 106 5.01 -2.53 10.16
C CYS A 106 4.30 -3.88 10.35
N ASN A 107 5.07 -4.96 10.21
CA ASN A 107 4.82 -6.17 10.97
C ASN A 107 5.29 -5.96 12.40
N ARG A 108 4.38 -6.10 13.38
CA ARG A 108 4.65 -6.06 14.84
C ARG A 108 5.85 -6.90 15.32
N ARG A 109 6.40 -7.81 14.50
CA ARG A 109 7.59 -8.63 14.81
C ARG A 109 8.94 -8.06 14.34
N ARG A 110 8.97 -6.97 13.57
CA ARG A 110 10.23 -6.48 12.94
C ARG A 110 10.52 -5.00 13.19
N CYS A 111 9.83 -4.37 14.14
CA CYS A 111 10.14 -3.00 14.56
C CYS A 111 11.13 -3.08 15.77
N GLN A 112 12.36 -3.53 15.51
CA GLN A 112 13.51 -3.37 16.40
C GLN A 112 14.74 -3.11 15.52
N PHE A 113 14.85 -1.90 14.97
CA PHE A 113 16.10 -1.30 14.48
C PHE A 113 15.91 0.22 14.48
#